data_AF-A0A248JXW1-F1
#
_entry.id   AF-A0A248JXW1-F1
#
_cell.length_a   1.000
_cell.length_b   1.000
_cell.length_c   1.000
_cell.angle_alpha   90.00
_cell.angle_beta   90.00
_cell.angle_gamma   90.00
#
_symmetry.space_group_name_H-M   'P 1'
#
loop_
_entity.id
_entity.type
_entity.pdbx_description
1 polymer ?
#
loop_
_entity_poly.entity_id
_entity_poly.type
_entity_poly.pdbx_seq_one_letter_code
_entity_poly.pdbx_strand_id
1 'polypeptide(L)'
;MRSPVLRFLFLLSLALNLFLLAFLGAQQWRQRTALGALPPVLARSAAGNALATLVGQLAEQLPAGDRSLLRGAIVSHMAQLEAAQGRFTAAMDQVRAEIDRTPLDPDALRAAMANAREQRQPIGPVLEDIMMEVLPKMSPEGRHVLAQYRGR
;
A
#
# COMPACT_ATOMS: atom_id res chain seq x y z
N MET A 1 -16.98 45.76 -29.26
CA MET A 1 -15.53 45.54 -29.11
C MET A 1 -15.32 44.31 -28.23
N ARG A 2 -14.97 43.15 -28.80
CA ARG A 2 -14.73 41.90 -28.02
C ARG A 2 -13.40 42.07 -27.29
N SER A 3 -13.41 42.18 -25.95
CA SER A 3 -12.22 42.54 -25.20
C SER A 3 -11.13 41.47 -25.32
N PRO A 4 -9.88 41.85 -25.66
CA PRO A 4 -8.75 40.92 -25.74
C PRO A 4 -8.48 40.22 -24.41
N VAL A 5 -8.86 40.87 -23.30
CA VAL A 5 -8.79 40.33 -21.93
C VAL A 5 -9.67 39.10 -21.76
N LEU A 6 -10.92 39.11 -22.25
CA LEU A 6 -11.81 37.94 -22.18
C LEU A 6 -11.24 36.74 -22.96
N ARG A 7 -10.63 37.00 -24.13
CA ARG A 7 -9.98 35.96 -24.93
C ARG A 7 -8.75 35.38 -24.25
N PHE A 8 -7.94 36.24 -23.63
CA PHE A 8 -6.75 35.81 -22.89
C PHE A 8 -7.13 34.97 -21.65
N LEU A 9 -8.13 35.42 -20.88
CA LEU A 9 -8.67 34.66 -19.74
C LEU A 9 -9.24 33.30 -20.18
N PHE A 10 -9.90 33.25 -21.34
CA PHE A 10 -10.44 31.99 -21.87
C PHE A 10 -9.33 31.03 -22.29
N LEU A 11 -8.29 31.51 -22.98
CA LEU A 11 -7.13 30.70 -23.37
C LEU A 11 -6.34 30.21 -22.16
N LEU A 12 -6.16 31.07 -21.14
CA LEU A 12 -5.47 30.71 -19.90
C LEU A 12 -6.26 29.65 -19.12
N SER A 13 -7.58 29.81 -19.01
CA SER A 13 -8.47 28.81 -18.40
C SER A 13 -8.41 27.49 -19.16
N LEU A 14 -8.46 27.51 -20.49
CA LEU A 14 -8.38 26.30 -21.31
C LEU A 14 -7.04 25.59 -21.14
N ALA A 15 -5.92 26.33 -21.16
CA ALA A 15 -4.59 25.78 -20.95
C ALA A 15 -4.43 25.17 -19.55
N LEU A 16 -4.96 25.83 -18.51
CA LEU A 16 -4.93 25.33 -17.15
C LEU A 16 -5.75 24.03 -17.02
N ASN A 17 -6.93 23.98 -17.63
CA ASN A 17 -7.75 22.77 -17.63
C ASN A 17 -7.04 21.60 -18.34
N LEU A 18 -6.41 21.84 -19.50
CA LEU A 18 -5.64 20.82 -20.22
C LEU A 18 -4.42 20.35 -19.43
N PHE A 19 -3.72 21.28 -18.78
CA PHE A 19 -2.60 20.95 -17.89
C PHE A 19 -3.06 20.09 -16.71
N LEU A 20 -4.16 20.46 -16.05
CA LEU A 20 -4.73 19.68 -14.94
C LEU A 20 -5.17 18.29 -15.41
N LEU A 21 -5.80 18.18 -16.59
CA LEU A 21 -6.18 16.89 -17.18
C LEU A 21 -4.96 16.02 -17.50
N ALA A 22 -3.92 16.59 -18.09
CA ALA A 22 -2.69 15.88 -18.41
C ALA A 22 -1.93 15.49 -17.14
N PHE A 23 -1.89 16.35 -16.12
CA PHE A 23 -1.25 16.10 -14.84
C PHE A 23 -1.99 15.00 -14.06
N LEU A 24 -3.32 15.06 -13.96
CA LEU A 24 -4.15 14.02 -13.36
C LEU A 24 -4.05 12.71 -14.14
N GLY A 25 -4.06 12.77 -15.47
CA GLY A 25 -3.88 11.61 -16.34
C GLY A 25 -2.51 10.96 -16.17
N ALA A 26 -1.43 11.75 -16.12
CA ALA A 26 -0.07 11.28 -15.90
C ALA A 26 0.12 10.75 -14.48
N GLN A 27 -0.47 11.38 -13.47
CA GLN A 27 -0.46 10.92 -12.08
C GLN A 27 -1.23 9.61 -11.94
N GLN A 28 -2.40 9.48 -12.57
CA GLN A 28 -3.21 8.27 -12.55
C GLN A 28 -2.56 7.14 -13.38
N TRP A 29 -1.87 7.47 -14.48
CA TRP A 29 -1.07 6.52 -15.24
C TRP A 29 0.13 6.05 -14.41
N ARG A 30 0.88 6.97 -13.79
CA ARG A 30 2.02 6.65 -12.93
C ARG A 30 1.58 5.85 -11.71
N GLN A 31 0.41 6.14 -11.15
CA GLN A 31 -0.21 5.30 -10.13
C GLN A 31 -0.61 3.94 -10.71
N ARG A 32 -1.17 3.83 -11.91
CA ARG A 32 -1.49 2.52 -12.52
C ARG A 32 -0.25 1.73 -12.95
N THR A 33 0.88 2.36 -13.25
CA THR A 33 2.11 1.66 -13.62
C THR A 33 3.00 1.35 -12.41
N ALA A 34 3.05 2.22 -11.40
CA ALA A 34 3.75 1.97 -10.13
C ALA A 34 2.91 1.13 -9.14
N LEU A 35 1.58 1.28 -9.12
CA LEU A 35 0.60 0.53 -8.31
C LEU A 35 -0.25 -0.44 -9.16
N GLY A 36 0.26 -0.96 -10.27
CA GLY A 36 -0.51 -1.78 -11.23
C GLY A 36 -1.12 -3.09 -10.73
N ALA A 37 -1.23 -3.35 -9.42
CA ALA A 37 -2.06 -4.42 -8.87
C ALA A 37 -2.45 -4.26 -7.38
N LEU A 38 -2.49 -3.06 -6.80
CA LEU A 38 -3.03 -2.88 -5.45
C LEU A 38 -4.33 -2.08 -5.51
N PRO A 39 -5.46 -2.61 -5.00
CA PRO A 39 -6.72 -1.88 -4.92
C PRO A 39 -6.55 -0.50 -4.27
N PRO A 40 -7.21 0.56 -4.78
CA PRO A 40 -7.12 1.91 -4.24
C PRO A 40 -7.65 2.05 -2.79
N VAL A 41 -8.27 1.00 -2.25
CA VAL A 41 -8.66 0.88 -0.84
C VAL A 41 -7.43 0.60 0.04
N LEU A 42 -6.44 -0.15 -0.46
CA LEU A 42 -5.23 -0.49 0.27
C LEU A 42 -4.17 0.61 0.31
N ALA A 43 -4.04 1.39 -0.77
CA ALA A 43 -3.19 2.58 -0.76
C ALA A 43 -3.65 3.65 0.27
N ARG A 44 -4.82 3.45 0.90
CA ARG A 44 -5.33 4.32 1.97
C ARG A 44 -5.10 3.76 3.37
N SER A 45 -4.74 2.48 3.52
CA SER A 45 -4.37 1.92 4.83
C SER A 45 -2.85 2.07 5.04
N ALA A 46 -2.41 2.32 6.27
CA ALA A 46 -0.99 2.52 6.57
C ALA A 46 -0.13 1.29 6.20
N ALA A 47 -0.66 0.09 6.40
CA ALA A 47 0.02 -1.14 6.05
C ALA A 47 -0.11 -1.52 4.57
N GLY A 48 -1.25 -1.22 3.93
CA GLY A 48 -1.39 -1.37 2.49
C GLY A 48 -0.46 -0.43 1.74
N ASN A 49 -0.22 0.78 2.25
CA ASN A 49 0.84 1.67 1.79
C ASN A 49 2.24 1.12 2.06
N ALA A 50 2.51 0.60 3.25
CA ALA A 50 3.82 0.02 3.56
C ALA A 50 4.14 -1.17 2.64
N LEU A 51 3.19 -2.07 2.42
CA LEU A 51 3.32 -3.20 1.51
C LEU A 51 3.43 -2.73 0.05
N ALA A 52 2.60 -1.77 -0.37
CA ALA A 52 2.70 -1.16 -1.70
C ALA A 52 4.07 -0.54 -1.94
N THR A 53 4.64 0.11 -0.93
CA THR A 53 5.96 0.74 -1.00
C THR A 53 7.05 -0.32 -1.09
N LEU A 54 6.98 -1.36 -0.26
CA LEU A 54 7.92 -2.48 -0.24
C LEU A 54 7.91 -3.22 -1.59
N VAL A 55 6.72 -3.50 -2.11
CA VAL A 55 6.51 -4.15 -3.41
C VAL A 55 6.95 -3.25 -4.55
N GLY A 56 6.69 -1.94 -4.48
CA GLY A 56 7.18 -0.98 -5.46
C GLY A 56 8.71 -0.95 -5.52
N GLN A 57 9.37 -0.90 -4.36
CA GLN A 57 10.83 -0.91 -4.25
C GLN A 57 11.45 -2.22 -4.76
N LEU A 58 10.88 -3.36 -4.37
CA LEU A 58 11.34 -4.67 -4.84
C LEU A 58 11.08 -4.86 -6.34
N ALA A 59 9.94 -4.37 -6.84
CA ALA A 59 9.59 -4.44 -8.24
C ALA A 59 10.59 -3.67 -9.12
N GLU A 60 11.10 -2.52 -8.69
CA GLU A 60 12.10 -1.76 -9.45
C GLU A 60 13.42 -2.53 -9.63
N GLN A 61 13.79 -3.38 -8.67
CA GLN A 61 15.05 -4.13 -8.67
C GLN A 61 14.92 -5.53 -9.27
N LEU A 62 13.73 -6.12 -9.25
CA LEU A 62 13.48 -7.46 -9.77
C LEU A 62 13.41 -7.50 -11.31
N PRO A 63 13.87 -8.60 -11.93
CA PRO A 63 13.58 -8.88 -13.34
C PRO A 63 12.07 -8.87 -13.64
N ALA A 64 11.70 -8.48 -14.86
CA ALA A 64 10.29 -8.27 -15.22
C ALA A 64 9.41 -9.53 -15.03
N GLY A 65 9.96 -10.72 -15.27
CA GLY A 65 9.27 -12.01 -15.05
C GLY A 65 9.09 -12.35 -13.57
N ASP A 66 10.09 -12.08 -12.73
CA ASP A 66 10.01 -12.34 -11.29
C ASP A 66 9.08 -11.35 -10.58
N ARG A 67 9.02 -10.12 -11.10
CA ARG A 67 8.10 -9.09 -10.65
C ARG A 67 6.64 -9.49 -10.85
N SER A 68 6.31 -10.11 -11.99
CA SER A 68 4.93 -10.56 -12.24
C SER A 68 4.55 -11.74 -11.35
N LEU A 69 5.50 -12.65 -11.06
CA LEU A 69 5.31 -13.75 -10.10
C LEU A 69 5.02 -13.23 -8.69
N LEU A 70 5.87 -12.34 -8.17
CA LEU A 70 5.68 -11.74 -6.85
C LEU A 70 4.34 -11.00 -6.76
N ARG A 71 4.00 -10.23 -7.79
CA ARG A 71 2.73 -9.52 -7.87
C ARG A 71 1.53 -10.47 -7.87
N GLY A 72 1.59 -11.54 -8.65
CA GLY A 72 0.51 -12.52 -8.74
C GLY A 72 0.22 -13.18 -7.38
N ALA A 73 1.28 -13.58 -6.67
CA ALA A 73 1.15 -14.17 -5.35
C ALA A 73 0.62 -13.17 -4.31
N ILE A 74 1.05 -11.91 -4.36
CA ILE A 74 0.47 -10.90 -3.47
C ILE A 74 -1.03 -10.76 -3.72
N VAL A 75 -1.44 -10.67 -5.00
CA VAL A 75 -2.86 -10.58 -5.39
C VAL A 75 -3.67 -11.79 -4.91
N SER A 76 -3.12 -13.01 -4.93
CA SER A 76 -3.84 -14.22 -4.46
C SER A 76 -4.04 -14.24 -2.94
N HIS A 77 -3.10 -13.66 -2.17
CA HIS A 77 -3.14 -13.60 -0.70
C HIS A 77 -3.75 -12.30 -0.14
N MET A 78 -4.13 -11.38 -1.02
CA MET A 78 -4.71 -10.07 -0.70
C MET A 78 -5.82 -10.10 0.34
N ALA A 79 -6.83 -10.94 0.15
CA ALA A 79 -8.00 -10.98 1.03
C ALA A 79 -7.62 -11.39 2.47
N GLN A 80 -6.64 -12.29 2.60
CA GLN A 80 -6.15 -12.73 3.90
C GLN A 80 -5.35 -11.62 4.60
N LEU A 81 -4.49 -10.93 3.84
CA LEU A 81 -3.72 -9.80 4.34
C LEU A 81 -4.63 -8.63 4.76
N GLU A 82 -5.65 -8.33 3.97
CA GLU A 82 -6.67 -7.32 4.28
C GLU A 82 -7.43 -7.66 5.57
N ALA A 83 -7.87 -8.91 5.72
CA ALA A 83 -8.58 -9.36 6.91
C ALA A 83 -7.69 -9.33 8.16
N ALA A 84 -6.41 -9.72 8.05
CA ALA A 84 -5.46 -9.63 9.16
C ALA A 84 -5.17 -8.18 9.55
N GLN A 85 -4.95 -7.31 8.55
CA GLN A 85 -4.69 -5.90 8.78
C GLN A 85 -5.89 -5.16 9.37
N GLY A 86 -7.11 -5.46 8.89
CA GLY A 86 -8.36 -4.91 9.42
C GLY A 86 -8.54 -5.24 10.90
N ARG A 87 -8.31 -6.50 11.29
CA ARG A 87 -8.34 -6.94 12.69
C ARG A 87 -7.30 -6.23 13.56
N PHE A 88 -6.07 -6.11 13.08
CA PHE A 88 -5.02 -5.38 13.80
C PHE A 88 -5.37 -3.90 13.98
N THR A 89 -5.92 -3.26 12.94
CA THR A 89 -6.31 -1.85 12.99
C THR A 89 -7.44 -1.63 14.00
N ALA A 90 -8.47 -2.47 13.97
CA ALA A 90 -9.56 -2.43 14.94
C ALA A 90 -9.07 -2.64 16.39
N ALA A 91 -8.12 -3.56 16.61
CA ALA A 91 -7.51 -3.76 17.93
C ALA A 91 -6.69 -2.54 18.39
N MET A 92 -6.00 -1.86 17.46
CA MET A 92 -5.30 -0.60 17.78
C MET A 92 -6.26 0.55 18.09
N ASP A 93 -7.44 0.59 17.46
CA ASP A 93 -8.48 1.57 17.79
C ASP A 93 -9.04 1.33 19.19
N GLN A 94 -9.16 0.08 19.62
CA GLN A 94 -9.49 -0.25 21.01
C GLN A 94 -8.41 0.24 21.99
N VAL A 95 -7.13 0.05 21.67
CA VAL A 95 -6.03 0.59 22.49
C VAL A 95 -6.13 2.11 22.62
N ARG A 96 -6.40 2.82 21.52
CA ARG A 96 -6.60 4.28 21.54
C ARG A 96 -7.79 4.68 22.41
N ALA A 97 -8.92 3.96 22.29
CA ALA A 97 -10.11 4.22 23.09
C ALA A 97 -9.86 4.03 24.60
N GLU A 98 -9.11 3.01 25.00
CA GLU A 98 -8.76 2.80 26.42
C GLU A 98 -7.77 3.84 26.95
N ILE A 99 -6.90 4.39 26.09
CA ILE A 99 -6.02 5.52 26.47
C ILE A 99 -6.83 6.79 26.71
N ASP A 100 -7.83 7.08 25.87
CA ASP A 100 -8.67 8.28 25.98
C ASP A 100 -9.71 8.18 27.12
N ARG A 101 -9.87 7.00 27.73
CA ARG A 101 -10.84 6.76 28.80
C ARG A 101 -10.50 7.55 30.07
N THR A 102 -11.51 8.19 30.65
CA THR A 102 -11.40 8.88 31.94
C THR A 102 -12.46 8.35 32.92
N PRO A 103 -12.07 7.77 34.08
CA PRO A 103 -10.70 7.52 34.52
C PRO A 103 -10.02 6.43 33.68
N LEU A 104 -8.68 6.47 33.62
CA LEU A 104 -7.88 5.45 32.96
C LEU A 104 -8.05 4.11 33.68
N ASP A 105 -8.28 3.05 32.91
CA ASP A 105 -8.33 1.66 33.38
C ASP A 105 -7.07 0.91 32.88
N PRO A 106 -6.05 0.72 33.76
CA PRO A 106 -4.80 0.07 33.36
C PRO A 106 -4.96 -1.40 32.94
N ASP A 107 -5.97 -2.10 33.47
CA ASP A 107 -6.19 -3.52 33.17
C ASP A 107 -6.90 -3.67 31.82
N ALA A 108 -7.88 -2.82 31.54
CA ALA A 108 -8.49 -2.74 30.21
C ALA A 108 -7.47 -2.36 29.12
N LEU A 109 -6.61 -1.37 29.39
CA LEU A 109 -5.54 -1.00 28.47
C LEU A 109 -4.57 -2.17 28.21
N ARG A 110 -4.16 -2.90 29.26
CA ARG A 110 -3.27 -4.05 29.11
C ARG A 110 -3.92 -5.16 28.28
N ALA A 111 -5.20 -5.43 28.48
CA ALA A 111 -5.97 -6.38 27.69
C ALA A 111 -6.07 -5.96 26.22
N ALA A 112 -6.37 -4.69 25.94
CA ALA A 112 -6.41 -4.15 24.57
C ALA A 112 -5.04 -4.27 23.87
N MET A 113 -3.95 -3.96 24.58
CA MET A 113 -2.60 -4.13 24.04
C MET A 113 -2.24 -5.60 23.75
N ALA A 114 -2.67 -6.53 24.61
CA ALA A 114 -2.46 -7.96 24.38
C ALA A 114 -3.22 -8.45 23.13
N ASN A 115 -4.50 -8.06 22.99
CA ASN A 115 -5.29 -8.34 21.80
C ASN A 115 -4.64 -7.76 20.53
N ALA A 116 -4.17 -6.51 20.57
CA ALA A 116 -3.49 -5.91 19.42
C ALA A 116 -2.22 -6.68 19.00
N ARG A 117 -1.46 -7.22 19.96
CA ARG A 117 -0.30 -8.09 19.64
C ARG A 117 -0.73 -9.39 18.99
N GLU A 118 -1.79 -10.01 19.49
CA GLU A 118 -2.36 -11.24 18.93
C GLU A 118 -2.85 -11.01 17.48
N GLN A 119 -3.61 -9.94 17.24
CA GLN A 119 -4.12 -9.61 15.90
C GLN A 119 -3.02 -9.23 14.90
N ARG A 120 -1.81 -8.88 15.37
CA ARG A 120 -0.65 -8.64 14.52
C ARG A 120 0.01 -9.93 14.01
N GLN A 121 -0.07 -11.02 14.79
CA GLN A 121 0.64 -12.27 14.48
C GLN A 121 0.33 -12.85 13.09
N PRO A 122 -0.93 -12.87 12.61
CA PRO A 122 -1.27 -13.48 11.33
C PRO A 122 -0.66 -12.80 10.09
N ILE A 123 -0.16 -11.56 10.21
CA ILE A 123 0.42 -10.84 9.07
C ILE A 123 1.73 -11.52 8.61
N GLY A 124 2.55 -11.99 9.54
CA GLY A 124 3.83 -12.65 9.24
C GLY A 124 3.67 -13.92 8.39
N PRO A 125 2.87 -14.90 8.83
CA PRO A 125 2.62 -16.14 8.08
C PRO A 125 2.10 -15.89 6.67
N VAL A 126 1.20 -14.93 6.46
CA VAL A 126 0.70 -14.59 5.10
C VAL A 126 1.84 -14.11 4.20
N LEU A 127 2.78 -13.33 4.72
CA LEU A 127 3.96 -12.91 3.96
C LEU A 127 4.90 -14.08 3.68
N GLU A 128 5.09 -14.98 4.66
CA GLU A 128 5.89 -16.19 4.48
C GLU A 128 5.32 -17.09 3.38
N ASP A 129 4.00 -17.28 3.36
CA ASP A 129 3.29 -18.07 2.34
C ASP A 129 3.48 -17.49 0.94
N ILE A 130 3.37 -16.16 0.79
CA ILE A 130 3.66 -15.47 -0.48
C ILE A 130 5.10 -15.77 -0.93
N MET A 131 6.07 -15.69 -0.02
CA MET A 131 7.47 -15.94 -0.35
C MET A 131 7.71 -17.41 -0.71
N MET A 132 7.10 -18.35 0.01
CA MET A 132 7.21 -19.79 -0.27
C MET A 132 6.55 -20.17 -1.61
N GLU A 133 5.52 -19.43 -2.03
CA GLU A 133 4.91 -19.61 -3.35
C GLU A 133 5.81 -19.10 -4.49
N VAL A 134 6.50 -17.98 -4.28
CA VAL A 134 7.19 -17.23 -5.34
C VAL A 134 8.65 -17.67 -5.50
N LEU A 135 9.38 -17.90 -4.42
CA LEU A 135 10.82 -18.24 -4.45
C LEU A 135 11.18 -19.45 -5.33
N PRO A 136 10.38 -20.54 -5.38
CA PRO A 136 10.66 -21.67 -6.27
C PRO A 136 10.51 -21.33 -7.76
N LYS A 137 9.64 -20.37 -8.09
CA LYS A 137 9.31 -19.96 -9.47
C LYS A 137 10.21 -18.84 -9.99
N MET A 138 10.91 -18.15 -9.09
CA MET A 138 11.80 -17.05 -9.42
C MET A 138 13.12 -17.51 -10.04
N SER A 139 13.67 -16.65 -10.89
CA SER A 139 15.04 -16.78 -11.40
C SER A 139 16.09 -16.72 -10.26
N PRO A 140 17.28 -17.29 -10.47
CA PRO A 140 18.42 -17.11 -9.55
C PRO A 140 18.72 -15.64 -9.28
N GLU A 141 18.63 -14.78 -10.30
CA GLU A 141 18.85 -13.33 -10.22
C GLU A 141 17.80 -12.67 -9.32
N GLY A 142 16.52 -13.02 -9.50
CA GLY A 142 15.43 -12.52 -8.66
C GLY A 142 15.57 -12.91 -7.19
N ARG A 143 15.96 -14.16 -6.92
CA ARG A 143 16.28 -14.61 -5.55
C ARG A 143 17.47 -13.87 -4.96
N HIS A 144 18.49 -13.55 -5.75
CA HIS A 144 19.65 -12.79 -5.30
C HIS A 144 19.27 -11.37 -4.87
N VAL A 145 18.44 -10.68 -5.65
CA VAL A 145 17.90 -9.36 -5.30
C VAL A 145 17.16 -9.41 -3.97
N LEU A 146 16.29 -10.42 -3.77
CA LEU A 146 15.56 -10.59 -2.51
C LEU A 146 16.49 -10.88 -1.32
N ALA A 147 17.52 -11.69 -1.51
CA ALA A 147 18.48 -12.01 -0.46
C ALA A 147 19.32 -10.78 -0.02
N GLN A 148 19.53 -9.83 -0.93
CA GLN A 148 20.25 -8.59 -0.65
C GLN A 148 19.35 -7.47 -0.12
N TYR A 149 18.03 -7.64 -0.22
CA TYR A 149 17.09 -6.66 0.28
C TYR A 149 17.22 -6.50 1.80
N ARG A 150 17.65 -5.32 2.23
CA ARG A 150 17.58 -4.89 3.62
C ARG A 150 16.43 -3.91 3.72
N GLY A 151 15.31 -4.35 4.30
CA GLY A 151 14.21 -3.45 4.65
C GLY A 151 14.79 -2.25 5.40
N ARG A 152 14.61 -1.05 4.84
CA ARG A 152 15.03 0.21 5.46
C ARG A 152 13.98 0.68 6.45
#